data_AF-A0A920RZ61-F1
#
_entry.id   AF-A0A920RZ61-F1
#
_cell.length_a   1.000
_cell.length_b   1.000
_cell.length_c   1.000
_cell.angle_alpha   90.00
_cell.angle_beta   90.00
_cell.angle_gamma   90.00
#
_symmetry.space_group_name_H-M   'P 1'
#
loop_
_entity.id
_entity.type
_entity.pdbx_description
1 polymer ?
#
loop_
_entity_poly.entity_id
_entity_poly.type
_entity_poly.pdbx_seq_one_letter_code
_entity_poly.pdbx_strand_id
1 'polypeptide(L)'
;MVTDLGEIKPIKPVQVERHQAPAKEIILNGQDINVLDFPFLQSNPGDNGRFINTGNLVLIDPEKGRNVGTYRMQKFKGGPER
;
A
#
# COMPACT_ATOMS: atom_id res chain seq x y z
N MET A 1 3.21 -18.95 26.26
CA MET A 1 3.70 -18.65 24.89
C MET A 1 2.85 -19.47 23.93
N VAL A 2 2.28 -18.85 22.89
CA VAL A 2 1.37 -19.52 21.96
C VAL A 2 2.23 -20.36 21.00
N THR A 3 2.36 -21.66 21.27
CA THR A 3 3.21 -22.58 20.49
C THR A 3 2.42 -23.59 19.66
N ASP A 4 1.10 -23.41 19.53
CA ASP A 4 0.21 -24.45 18.97
C ASP A 4 -0.71 -23.91 17.85
N LEU A 5 -0.13 -23.18 16.88
CA LEU A 5 -0.88 -22.65 15.72
C LEU A 5 -0.83 -23.57 14.48
N GLY A 6 -0.22 -24.75 14.60
CA GLY A 6 -0.03 -25.67 13.47
C GLY A 6 0.92 -25.11 12.39
N GLU A 7 1.17 -25.91 11.34
CA GLU A 7 1.97 -25.49 10.19
C GLU A 7 1.18 -24.53 9.29
N ILE A 8 1.72 -23.34 9.04
CA ILE A 8 1.16 -22.42 8.04
C ILE A 8 1.49 -22.96 6.64
N LYS A 9 0.45 -23.42 5.92
CA LYS A 9 0.56 -23.84 4.51
C LYS A 9 0.10 -22.72 3.58
N PRO A 10 1.02 -21.99 2.92
CA PRO A 10 0.64 -20.86 2.07
C PRO A 10 -0.11 -21.33 0.82
N ILE A 11 -1.24 -20.68 0.53
CA ILE A 11 -1.99 -20.88 -0.71
C ILE A 11 -1.55 -19.83 -1.73
N LYS A 12 -1.26 -20.27 -2.95
CA LYS A 12 -0.91 -19.35 -4.04
C LYS A 12 -2.14 -18.50 -4.42
N PRO A 13 -1.98 -17.18 -4.66
CA PRO A 13 -3.06 -16.36 -5.18
C PRO A 13 -3.49 -16.82 -6.56
N VAL A 14 -4.76 -16.60 -6.87
CA VAL A 14 -5.32 -16.78 -8.22
C VAL A 14 -5.25 -15.45 -8.95
N GLN A 15 -4.72 -15.47 -10.17
CA GLN A 15 -4.77 -14.32 -11.07
C GLN A 15 -6.15 -14.25 -11.72
N VAL A 16 -6.73 -13.06 -11.75
CA VAL A 16 -8.04 -12.78 -12.34
C VAL A 16 -7.90 -11.81 -13.50
N GLU A 17 -8.86 -11.86 -14.42
CA GLU A 17 -8.92 -10.92 -15.53
C GLU A 17 -9.22 -9.50 -15.04
N ARG A 18 -8.76 -8.50 -15.80
CA ARG A 18 -8.90 -7.09 -15.39
C ARG A 18 -10.35 -6.69 -15.11
N HIS A 19 -11.30 -7.18 -15.90
CA HIS A 19 -12.72 -6.86 -15.76
C HIS A 19 -13.35 -7.46 -14.49
N GLN A 20 -12.67 -8.43 -13.85
CA GLN A 20 -13.10 -9.06 -12.60
C GLN A 20 -12.50 -8.39 -11.36
N ALA A 21 -11.71 -7.32 -11.53
CA ALA A 21 -11.00 -6.63 -10.45
C ALA A 21 -11.64 -5.26 -10.15
N PRO A 22 -12.49 -5.12 -9.10
CA PRO A 22 -13.13 -3.84 -8.76
C PRO A 22 -12.13 -2.71 -8.50
N ALA A 23 -10.94 -3.05 -7.99
CA ALA A 23 -9.85 -2.09 -7.78
C ALA A 23 -9.32 -1.43 -9.08
N LYS A 24 -9.83 -1.82 -10.26
CA LYS A 24 -9.47 -1.27 -11.58
C LYS A 24 -10.62 -0.51 -12.25
N GLU A 25 -11.73 -0.26 -11.54
CA GLU A 25 -12.86 0.55 -12.03
C GLU A 25 -12.46 2.01 -12.29
N ILE A 26 -11.65 2.59 -11.39
CA ILE A 26 -11.13 3.96 -11.50
C ILE A 26 -9.61 3.88 -11.65
N ILE A 27 -9.07 4.47 -12.72
CA ILE A 27 -7.63 4.58 -12.93
C ILE A 27 -7.29 6.04 -13.22
N LEU A 28 -6.50 6.63 -12.32
CA LEU A 28 -5.94 7.96 -12.48
C LEU A 28 -4.45 7.83 -12.82
N ASN A 29 -3.96 8.56 -13.82
CA ASN A 29 -2.57 8.48 -14.28
C ASN A 29 -1.96 9.88 -14.43
N GLY A 30 -0.63 9.98 -14.33
CA GLY A 30 0.08 11.22 -14.64
C GLY A 30 -0.41 12.42 -13.82
N GLN A 31 -0.95 13.43 -14.49
CA GLN A 31 -1.45 14.66 -13.84
C GLN A 31 -2.88 14.54 -13.32
N ASP A 32 -3.60 13.46 -13.64
CA ASP A 32 -4.97 13.23 -13.17
C ASP A 32 -5.03 12.74 -11.71
N ILE A 33 -3.87 12.44 -11.10
CA ILE A 33 -3.79 11.96 -9.73
C ILE A 33 -3.06 12.96 -8.83
N ASN A 34 -3.74 13.36 -7.75
CA ASN A 34 -3.14 14.08 -6.65
C ASN A 34 -3.33 13.30 -5.34
N VAL A 35 -2.22 12.91 -4.71
CA VAL A 35 -2.23 12.14 -3.46
C VAL A 35 -2.90 12.94 -2.32
N LEU A 36 -3.01 14.26 -2.44
CA LEU A 36 -3.63 15.13 -1.44
C LEU A 36 -5.17 15.11 -1.46
N ASP A 37 -5.77 14.62 -2.53
CA ASP A 37 -7.23 14.53 -2.67
C ASP A 37 -7.81 13.41 -1.78
N PHE A 38 -6.95 12.46 -1.37
CA PHE A 38 -7.35 11.37 -0.49
C PHE A 38 -7.40 11.82 0.98
N PRO A 39 -8.38 11.34 1.76
CA PRO A 39 -8.62 11.77 3.14
C PRO A 39 -7.67 11.07 4.14
N PHE A 40 -6.36 11.08 3.88
CA PHE A 40 -5.37 10.53 4.80
C PHE A 40 -5.30 11.36 6.09
N LEU A 41 -5.17 10.69 7.22
CA LEU A 41 -5.19 11.33 8.53
C LEU A 41 -3.78 11.62 9.04
N GLN A 42 -3.63 12.76 9.68
CA GLN A 42 -2.55 13.00 10.62
C GLN A 42 -3.06 12.58 11.99
N SER A 43 -2.66 11.40 12.46
CA SER A 43 -3.26 10.80 13.65
C SER A 43 -2.71 11.39 14.95
N ASN A 44 -1.46 11.88 14.93
CA ASN A 44 -0.82 12.45 16.11
C ASN A 44 -0.43 13.93 15.88
N PRO A 45 -0.51 14.79 16.92
CA PRO A 45 -0.05 16.17 16.82
C PRO A 45 1.42 16.31 16.41
N GLY A 46 2.28 15.37 16.81
CA GLY A 46 3.71 15.36 16.47
C GLY A 46 4.06 14.72 15.12
N ASP A 47 3.09 14.20 14.37
CA ASP A 47 3.35 13.66 13.04
C ASP A 47 3.75 14.79 12.08
N ASN A 48 4.75 14.56 11.24
CA ASN A 48 5.19 15.55 10.25
C ASN A 48 4.29 15.61 8.99
N GLY A 49 3.06 15.09 9.09
CA GLY A 49 2.06 15.09 8.03
C GLY A 49 1.07 13.92 8.10
N ARG A 50 0.24 13.81 7.07
CA ARG A 50 -0.73 12.71 6.91
C ARG A 50 -0.03 11.40 6.55
N PHE A 51 -0.55 10.29 7.06
CA PHE A 51 0.00 8.96 6.82
C PHE A 51 -1.01 7.99 6.20
N ILE A 52 -0.47 7.08 5.40
CA ILE A 52 -1.14 5.86 4.95
C ILE A 52 -0.66 4.74 5.88
N ASN A 53 -1.53 4.27 6.78
CA ASN A 53 -1.15 3.32 7.84
C ASN A 53 -1.40 1.86 7.47
N THR A 54 -2.37 1.60 6.60
CA THR A 54 -2.84 0.25 6.25
C THR A 54 -2.56 -0.12 4.79
N GLY A 55 -1.65 0.60 4.14
CA GLY A 55 -1.25 0.29 2.77
C GLY A 55 -0.46 -1.01 2.68
N ASN A 56 -0.86 -1.91 1.78
CA ASN A 56 -0.08 -3.09 1.44
C ASN A 56 0.87 -2.75 0.29
N LEU A 57 2.16 -2.69 0.58
CA LEU A 57 3.19 -2.52 -0.44
C LEU A 57 3.49 -3.89 -1.04
N VAL A 58 3.45 -3.96 -2.37
CA VAL A 58 3.83 -5.15 -3.14
C VAL A 58 5.17 -4.87 -3.82
N LEU A 59 6.20 -5.63 -3.47
CA LEU A 59 7.51 -5.59 -4.10
C LEU A 59 7.71 -6.88 -4.89
N ILE A 60 8.27 -6.77 -6.10
CA ILE A 60 8.54 -7.91 -6.96
C ILE A 60 10.02 -7.85 -7.35
N ASP A 61 10.80 -8.79 -6.84
CA ASP A 61 12.18 -9.03 -7.27
C ASP A 61 12.17 -10.11 -8.36
N PRO A 62 12.92 -9.95 -9.47
CA PRO A 62 12.92 -10.92 -10.56
C PRO A 62 13.36 -12.33 -10.15
N GLU A 63 14.21 -12.47 -9.13
CA GLU A 63 14.77 -13.74 -8.67
C GLU A 63 14.04 -14.27 -7.42
N LYS A 64 13.73 -13.38 -6.47
CA LYS A 64 13.19 -13.70 -5.14
C LYS A 64 11.66 -13.66 -5.11
N GLY A 65 11.04 -13.16 -6.17
CA GLY A 65 9.60 -13.12 -6.32
C GLY A 65 8.93 -12.00 -5.52
N ARG A 66 7.68 -12.25 -5.11
CA ARG A 66 6.79 -11.24 -4.54
C ARG A 66 6.88 -11.18 -3.02
N ASN A 67 7.12 -9.99 -2.48
CA ASN A 67 6.94 -9.66 -1.07
C ASN A 67 5.74 -8.72 -0.90
N VAL A 68 4.92 -8.96 0.12
CA VAL A 68 3.81 -8.08 0.50
C VAL A 68 3.93 -7.76 1.98
N GLY A 69 3.92 -6.48 2.31
CA GLY A 69 4.02 -6.02 3.69
C GLY A 69 3.18 -4.79 3.95
N THR A 70 2.84 -4.57 5.22
CA THR A 70 2.18 -3.34 5.68
C THR A 70 3.25 -2.37 6.13
N TYR A 71 3.33 -1.22 5.47
CA TYR A 71 4.32 -0.20 5.76
C TYR A 71 3.64 1.14 6.03
N ARG A 72 4.14 1.86 7.03
CA ARG A 72 3.72 3.23 7.31
C ARG A 72 4.35 4.14 6.26
N MET A 73 3.51 4.79 5.45
CA MET A 73 3.97 5.69 4.39
C MET A 73 3.54 7.12 4.71
N GLN A 74 4.52 7.98 4.97
CA GLN A 74 4.25 9.40 5.14
C GLN A 74 4.07 10.05 3.78
N LYS A 75 3.09 10.94 3.66
CA LYS A 75 3.07 11.89 2.56
C LYS A 75 4.41 12.64 2.52
N PHE A 76 5.13 12.57 1.40
CA PHE A 76 6.33 13.37 1.19
C PHE A 76 5.95 14.84 1.06
N LYS A 77 6.62 15.72 1.81
CA LYS A 77 6.55 17.17 1.58
C LYS A 77 7.68 17.53 0.61
N GLY A 78 7.45 17.27 -0.67
CA GLY A 78 8.24 17.89 -1.72
C GLY A 78 7.84 19.36 -1.82
N GLY A 79 8.83 20.25 -1.93
CA GLY A 79 8.59 21.65 -2.23
C GLY A 79 9.68 22.17 -3.18
N PRO A 80 9.35 23.15 -4.05
CA PRO A 80 10.29 24.19 -4.46
C PRO A 80 10.38 25.34 -3.42
N GLU A 81 9.66 25.26 -2.29
CA GLU A 81 9.72 26.28 -1.21
C GLU A 81 10.75 25.91 -0.13
N ARG A 82 11.96 25.64 -0.61
CA ARG A 82 13.26 25.96 0.02
C ARG A 82 14.15 26.53 -1.08
#